data_AF-A0A355H877-F1
#
_entry.id   AF-A0A355H877-F1
#
_cell.length_a   1.000
_cell.length_b   1.000
_cell.length_c   1.000
_cell.angle_alpha   90.00
_cell.angle_beta   90.00
_cell.angle_gamma   90.00
#
_symmetry.space_group_name_H-M   'P 1'
#
loop_
_entity.id
_entity.type
_entity.pdbx_description
1 polymer ?
#
loop_
_entity_poly.entity_id
_entity_poly.type
_entity_poly.pdbx_seq_one_letter_code
_entity_poly.pdbx_strand_id
1 'polypeptide(L)'
;FVPVAEIEKSEHYNSWPELPIFSLLQQVSGLPDEELFPVFNMGIGFVICVAETNEGIAREILTKEGQPVFRIGQIVSGNKPEVCWK
;
A
#
# COMPACT_ATOMS: atom_id res chain seq x y z
N PHE A 1 -6.10 22.05 -5.70
CA PHE A 1 -5.34 20.82 -5.41
C PHE A 1 -6.34 19.72 -5.13
N VAL A 2 -6.28 18.62 -5.89
CA VAL A 2 -7.03 17.40 -5.57
C VAL A 2 -6.00 16.39 -5.04
N PRO A 3 -6.12 15.90 -3.81
CA PRO A 3 -5.20 14.90 -3.27
C PRO A 3 -5.35 13.58 -4.03
N VAL A 4 -4.23 13.02 -4.47
CA VAL A 4 -4.13 11.70 -5.08
C VAL A 4 -3.22 10.84 -4.23
N ALA A 5 -3.67 9.61 -3.91
CA ALA A 5 -2.82 8.65 -3.24
C ALA A 5 -1.96 7.94 -4.28
N GLU A 6 -0.66 8.19 -4.24
CA GLU A 6 0.31 7.44 -5.03
C GLU A 6 0.82 6.30 -4.18
N ILE A 7 0.51 5.06 -4.58
CA ILE A 7 0.95 3.83 -3.91
C ILE A 7 2.05 3.21 -4.77
N GLU A 8 3.19 2.94 -4.16
CA GLU A 8 4.36 2.39 -4.85
C GLU A 8 4.78 1.11 -4.14
N LYS A 9 4.88 0.00 -4.89
CA LYS A 9 5.48 -1.23 -4.37
C LYS A 9 6.93 -1.29 -4.84
N SER A 10 7.85 -0.76 -4.04
CA SER A 10 9.28 -0.77 -4.35
C SER A 10 10.18 -1.25 -3.20
N GLU A 11 11.33 -1.81 -3.58
CA GLU A 11 12.39 -2.20 -2.64
C GLU A 11 12.99 -1.00 -1.91
N HIS A 12 13.01 0.18 -2.56
CA HIS A 12 13.53 1.42 -1.97
C HIS A 12 12.75 1.85 -0.71
N TYR A 13 11.42 1.66 -0.71
CA TYR A 13 10.58 1.96 0.46
C TYR A 13 10.48 0.81 1.46
N ASN A 14 11.19 -0.31 1.22
CA ASN A 14 11.02 -1.56 1.97
C ASN A 14 9.53 -1.88 2.17
N SER A 15 8.82 -1.94 1.03
CA SER A 15 7.36 -2.12 0.97
C SER A 15 6.92 -3.46 1.61
N TRP A 16 5.61 -3.68 1.72
CA TRP A 16 5.06 -4.85 2.39
C TRP A 16 5.34 -6.15 1.62
N PRO A 17 5.45 -7.29 2.34
CA PRO A 17 5.74 -8.57 1.71
C PRO A 17 4.57 -9.05 0.85
N GLU A 18 4.90 -9.76 -0.22
CA GLU A 18 3.91 -10.48 -1.00
C GLU A 18 3.44 -11.72 -0.24
N LEU A 19 2.12 -11.86 -0.10
CA LEU A 19 1.54 -13.00 0.59
C LEU A 19 1.36 -14.18 -0.39
N PRO A 20 1.73 -15.42 -0.02
CA PRO A 20 1.65 -16.59 -0.91
C PRO A 20 0.26 -16.86 -1.50
N ILE A 21 -0.80 -16.38 -0.84
CA ILE A 21 -2.17 -16.51 -1.32
C ILE A 21 -2.40 -15.80 -2.67
N PHE A 22 -1.71 -14.69 -2.94
CA PHE A 22 -1.89 -13.95 -4.19
C PHE A 22 -1.30 -14.70 -5.37
N SER A 23 -0.14 -15.35 -5.19
CA SER A 23 0.42 -16.25 -6.20
C SER A 23 -0.50 -17.45 -6.47
N LEU A 24 -1.12 -18.01 -5.43
CA LEU A 24 -2.11 -19.09 -5.60
C LEU A 24 -3.36 -18.60 -6.35
N LEU A 25 -3.87 -17.41 -6.01
CA LEU A 25 -5.05 -16.82 -6.67
C LEU A 25 -4.78 -16.56 -8.15
N GLN A 26 -3.62 -16.02 -8.52
CA GLN A 26 -3.21 -15.87 -9.91
C GLN A 26 -3.20 -17.22 -10.64
N GLN A 27 -2.56 -18.24 -10.05
CA GLN A 27 -2.47 -19.57 -10.66
C GLN A 27 -3.83 -20.23 -10.88
N VAL A 28 -4.75 -20.10 -9.92
CA VAL A 28 -6.07 -20.75 -10.00
C VAL A 28 -7.05 -19.97 -10.87
N SER A 29 -6.99 -18.64 -10.84
CA SER A 29 -7.90 -17.78 -11.61
C SER A 29 -7.47 -17.60 -13.07
N GLY A 30 -6.16 -17.64 -13.35
CA GLY A 30 -5.59 -17.28 -14.64
C GLY A 30 -5.67 -15.79 -14.97
N LEU A 31 -6.03 -14.94 -13.99
CA LEU A 31 -6.17 -13.50 -14.19
C LEU A 31 -4.81 -12.78 -14.02
N PRO A 32 -4.56 -11.71 -14.79
CA PRO A 32 -3.38 -10.87 -14.59
C PRO A 32 -3.51 -10.03 -13.32
N ASP A 33 -2.38 -9.53 -12.83
CA ASP A 33 -2.30 -8.67 -11.66
C ASP A 33 -3.22 -7.45 -11.74
N GLU A 34 -3.32 -6.82 -12.91
CA GLU A 34 -4.16 -5.65 -13.14
C GLU A 34 -5.64 -5.89 -12.80
N GLU A 35 -6.12 -7.13 -12.86
CA GLU A 35 -7.49 -7.50 -12.49
C GLU A 35 -7.61 -7.91 -11.01
N LEU A 36 -6.56 -8.43 -10.39
CA LEU A 36 -6.58 -8.88 -9.01
C LEU A 36 -6.35 -7.73 -8.01
N PHE A 37 -5.45 -6.79 -8.33
CA PHE A 37 -5.11 -5.64 -7.49
C PHE A 37 -6.29 -4.77 -7.05
N PRO A 38 -7.28 -4.43 -7.92
CA PRO A 38 -8.43 -3.65 -7.49
C PRO A 38 -9.46 -4.45 -6.68
N VAL A 39 -9.36 -5.78 -6.67
CA VAL A 39 -10.33 -6.68 -6.00
C VAL A 39 -9.87 -7.07 -4.61
N PHE A 40 -8.57 -7.34 -4.45
CA PHE A 40 -8.01 -7.79 -3.19
C PHE A 40 -7.16 -6.71 -2.51
N ASN A 41 -7.00 -6.82 -1.21
CA ASN A 41 -6.20 -5.87 -0.42
C ASN A 41 -4.68 -5.98 -0.65
N MET A 42 -4.23 -7.02 -1.38
CA MET A 42 -2.83 -7.31 -1.69
C MET A 42 -1.90 -7.32 -0.47
N GLY A 43 -2.41 -7.60 0.72
CA GLY A 43 -1.66 -7.66 1.98
C GLY A 43 -1.76 -6.42 2.87
N ILE A 44 -2.42 -5.34 2.41
CA ILE A 44 -2.65 -4.12 3.19
C ILE A 44 -4.09 -4.08 3.69
N GLY A 45 -4.29 -4.45 4.95
CA GLY A 45 -5.64 -4.44 5.57
C GLY A 45 -6.09 -3.06 6.06
N PHE A 46 -5.14 -2.15 6.33
CA PHE A 46 -5.44 -0.83 6.89
C PHE A 46 -4.42 0.20 6.42
N VAL A 47 -4.89 1.42 6.15
CA VAL A 47 -4.06 2.54 5.69
C VAL A 47 -4.28 3.74 6.60
N ILE A 48 -3.19 4.35 7.05
CA ILE A 48 -3.21 5.60 7.82
C ILE A 48 -2.43 6.63 7.03
N CYS A 49 -3.08 7.75 6.72
CA CYS A 49 -2.45 8.91 6.10
C CYS A 49 -2.07 9.92 7.19
N VAL A 50 -0.79 10.21 7.33
CA VAL A 50 -0.26 11.20 8.28
C VAL A 50 0.58 12.25 7.56
N ALA A 51 0.82 13.39 8.20
CA ALA A 51 1.84 14.32 7.74
C ALA A 51 3.22 13.62 7.75
N GLU A 52 4.08 13.94 6.77
CA GLU A 52 5.43 13.37 6.64
C GLU A 52 6.23 13.48 7.95
N THR A 53 6.10 14.61 8.64
CA THR A 53 6.77 14.85 9.93
C THR A 53 6.31 13.94 11.07
N ASN A 54 5.15 13.31 10.93
CA ASN A 54 4.56 12.42 11.93
C ASN A 54 4.73 10.94 11.58
N GLU A 55 5.30 10.59 10.42
CA GLU A 55 5.46 9.21 9.96
C GLU A 55 6.26 8.37 10.97
N GLY A 56 7.38 8.91 11.45
CA GLY A 56 8.23 8.22 12.43
C GLY A 56 7.51 7.96 13.76
N ILE A 57 6.75 8.94 14.26
CA ILE A 57 5.98 8.81 15.51
C ILE A 57 4.87 7.76 15.34
N ALA A 58 4.14 7.82 14.23
CA ALA A 58 3.08 6.86 13.94
C ALA A 58 3.63 5.42 13.83
N ARG A 59 4.75 5.26 13.12
CA ARG A 59 5.45 3.98 12.99
C ARG A 59 5.89 3.44 14.35
N GLU A 60 6.48 4.28 15.19
CA GLU A 60 6.94 3.90 16.53
C GLU A 60 5.78 3.39 17.41
N ILE A 61 4.67 4.14 17.45
CA ILE A 61 3.48 3.76 18.23
C ILE A 61 2.94 2.41 17.76
N LEU A 62 2.72 2.24 16.45
CA LEU A 62 2.14 1.01 15.90
C LEU A 62 3.06 -0.20 16.06
N THR A 63 4.37 0.01 15.91
CA THR A 63 5.37 -1.06 16.11
C THR A 63 5.44 -1.48 17.58
N LYS A 64 5.31 -0.54 18.53
CA LYS A 64 5.22 -0.83 19.97
C LYS A 64 3.98 -1.66 20.32
N GLU A 65 2.88 -1.46 19.61
CA GLU A 65 1.66 -2.27 19.69
C GLU A 65 1.74 -3.59 18.89
N GLY A 66 2.94 -3.98 18.43
CA GLY A 66 3.19 -5.24 17.74
C GLY A 66 2.66 -5.30 16.31
N GLN A 67 2.31 -4.16 15.70
CA GLN A 67 1.82 -4.12 14.33
C GLN A 67 2.98 -3.98 13.33
N PRO A 68 2.99 -4.74 12.22
CA PRO A 68 3.89 -4.46 11.11
C PRO A 68 3.47 -3.18 10.40
N VAL A 69 4.43 -2.28 10.16
CA VAL A 69 4.19 -0.97 9.54
C VAL A 69 5.04 -0.82 8.30
N PHE A 70 4.40 -0.43 7.20
CA PHE A 70 5.05 -0.21 5.91
C PHE A 70 4.72 1.19 5.41
N ARG A 71 5.73 1.88 4.88
CA ARG A 71 5.50 3.07 4.06
C ARG A 71 5.10 2.58 2.67
N ILE A 72 3.85 2.85 2.28
CA ILE A 72 3.28 2.32 1.03
C ILE A 72 3.15 3.38 -0.07
N GLY A 73 3.40 4.66 0.25
CA GLY A 73 3.15 5.74 -0.70
C GLY A 73 3.13 7.13 -0.08
N GLN A 74 2.53 8.07 -0.80
CA GLN A 74 2.38 9.47 -0.42
C GLN A 74 1.16 10.12 -1.07
N ILE A 75 0.71 11.25 -0.52
CA ILE A 75 -0.32 12.08 -1.14
C ILE A 75 0.34 13.12 -2.04
N VAL A 76 -0.04 13.13 -3.30
CA VAL A 76 0.48 14.05 -4.33
C VAL A 76 -0.63 14.92 -4.93
N SER A 77 -0.23 15.93 -5.71
CA SER A 77 -1.17 16.76 -6.48
C SER A 77 -1.64 16.04 -7.73
N GLY A 78 -2.95 15.89 -7.90
CA GLY A 78 -3.53 15.37 -9.13
C GLY A 78 -4.74 16.14 -9.64
N ASN A 79 -5.38 15.57 -10.66
CA ASN A 79 -6.50 16.19 -11.38
C ASN A 79 -7.87 15.60 -11.00
N LYS A 80 -7.90 14.42 -10.37
CA LYS A 80 -9.10 13.74 -9.86
C LYS A 80 -8.70 12.80 -8.69
N PRO A 81 -9.61 12.44 -7.77
CA PRO A 81 -9.29 11.47 -6.72
C PRO A 81 -9.07 10.08 -7.33
N GLU A 82 -7.87 9.55 -7.20
CA GLU A 82 -7.51 8.22 -7.67
C GLU A 82 -6.39 7.60 -6.81
N VAL A 83 -6.22 6.29 -6.97
CA VAL A 83 -5.08 5.54 -6.45
C VAL A 83 -4.24 5.13 -7.64
N CYS A 84 -3.00 5.63 -7.70
CA CYS A 84 -2.05 5.28 -8.75
C CYS A 84 -1.08 4.24 -8.21
N TRP A 85 -1.01 3.09 -8.87
CA TRP A 85 0.01 2.07 -8.62
C TRP A 85 1.24 2.39 -9.46
N LYS A 86 2.41 2.53 -8.81
CA LYS A 86 3.72 2.66 -9.46
C LYS A 86 4.63 1.51 -9.11
#